data_AF-A0A5J4QCQ8-F1
#
_entry.id   AF-A0A5J4QCQ8-F1
#
_cell.length_a   1.000
_cell.length_b   1.000
_cell.length_c   1.000
_cell.angle_alpha   90.00
_cell.angle_beta   90.00
_cell.angle_gamma   90.00
#
_symmetry.space_group_name_H-M   'P 1'
#
loop_
_entity.id
_entity.type
_entity.pdbx_description
1 polymer ?
#
loop_
_entity_poly.entity_id
_entity_poly.type
_entity_poly.pdbx_seq_one_letter_code
_entity_poly.pdbx_strand_id
1 'polypeptide(L)'
;MEDIPMKEKDDIGGRKSKNEQIEGYLQERYDFRFNTVKSKPEFRPKNGNHPFSPVTKFDLNSFKREMDRTMGISTSSDNVRTILESDFSPKIHPVREYFNRLPRLDPDISNYTWQLSQTVRVANSDKWLEYLVKWLVGVVANALHDVGCQNHTCLVLTGEQGRFKTT
;
A
#
# COMPACT_ATOMS: atom_id res chain seq x y z
N MET A 1 10.13 63.74 -28.68
CA MET A 1 9.13 62.73 -29.10
C MET A 1 9.65 61.43 -28.55
N GLU A 2 9.02 60.95 -27.49
CA GLU A 2 9.51 59.88 -26.62
C GLU A 2 9.55 58.53 -27.34
N ASP A 3 10.57 57.75 -26.98
CA ASP A 3 10.78 56.35 -27.34
C ASP A 3 9.58 55.47 -26.98
N ILE A 4 9.18 54.59 -27.89
CA ILE A 4 8.38 53.42 -27.57
C ILE A 4 9.22 52.20 -27.95
N PRO A 5 9.88 51.52 -27.00
CA PRO A 5 10.53 50.26 -27.30
C PRO A 5 9.43 49.18 -27.43
N MET A 6 9.44 48.48 -28.56
CA MET A 6 8.67 47.26 -28.77
C MET A 6 8.97 46.28 -27.64
N LYS A 7 7.95 45.91 -26.88
CA LYS A 7 8.01 44.77 -25.95
C LYS A 7 8.37 43.52 -26.76
N GLU A 8 9.58 43.02 -26.56
CA GLU A 8 9.95 41.66 -26.90
C GLU A 8 8.95 40.70 -26.23
N LYS A 9 8.38 39.83 -27.04
CA LYS A 9 7.52 38.75 -26.57
C LYS A 9 8.41 37.74 -25.86
N ASP A 10 8.41 37.79 -24.53
CA ASP A 10 9.04 36.77 -23.71
C ASP A 10 8.41 35.39 -23.96
N ASP A 11 9.27 34.55 -24.51
CA ASP A 11 9.37 33.09 -24.50
C ASP A 11 8.22 32.28 -23.83
N ILE A 12 7.53 31.48 -24.64
CA ILE A 12 6.50 30.52 -24.23
C ILE A 12 7.21 29.24 -23.75
N GLY A 13 8.04 29.37 -22.71
CA GLY A 13 8.55 28.26 -21.91
C GLY A 13 7.63 28.06 -20.72
N GLY A 14 6.64 27.17 -20.84
CA GLY A 14 5.56 26.98 -19.86
C GLY A 14 6.05 26.91 -18.42
N ARG A 15 5.76 27.96 -17.63
CA ARG A 15 6.14 28.05 -16.22
C ARG A 15 5.38 26.97 -15.45
N LYS A 16 6.10 25.94 -14.98
CA LYS A 16 5.49 24.87 -14.18
C LYS A 16 4.75 25.44 -12.98
N SER A 17 3.53 24.97 -12.75
CA SER A 17 2.74 25.40 -11.60
C SER A 17 3.42 25.02 -10.29
N LYS A 18 3.06 25.69 -9.20
CA LYS A 18 3.59 25.37 -7.88
C LYS A 18 3.33 23.89 -7.49
N ASN A 19 2.16 23.36 -7.84
CA ASN A 19 1.81 21.97 -7.56
C ASN A 19 2.57 20.99 -8.47
N GLU A 20 2.76 21.31 -9.75
CA GLU A 20 3.60 20.48 -10.63
C GLU A 20 5.04 20.34 -10.14
N GLN A 21 5.60 21.41 -9.54
CA GLN A 21 6.93 21.36 -8.93
C GLN A 21 6.95 20.49 -7.66
N ILE A 22 5.92 20.59 -6.82
CA ILE A 22 5.74 19.74 -5.62
C ILE A 22 5.62 18.27 -6.02
N GLU A 23 4.76 17.96 -6.99
CA GLU A 23 4.54 16.60 -7.50
C GLU A 23 5.84 16.02 -8.08
N GLY A 24 6.57 16.80 -8.87
CA GLY A 24 7.87 16.40 -9.41
C GLY A 24 8.88 16.06 -8.32
N TYR A 25 8.99 16.89 -7.28
CA TYR A 25 9.88 16.64 -6.14
C TYR A 25 9.54 15.33 -5.41
N LEU A 26 8.24 15.14 -5.14
CA LEU A 26 7.74 13.98 -4.44
C LEU A 26 7.99 12.70 -5.24
N GLN A 27 7.71 12.70 -6.54
CA GLN A 27 7.92 11.56 -7.45
C GLN A 27 9.39 11.22 -7.67
N GLU A 28 10.29 12.19 -7.58
CA GLU A 28 11.72 11.95 -7.73
C GLU A 28 12.28 11.13 -6.55
N ARG A 29 11.77 11.36 -5.33
CA ARG A 29 12.35 10.79 -4.10
C ARG A 29 11.56 9.64 -3.49
N TYR A 30 10.27 9.56 -3.75
CA TYR A 30 9.39 8.58 -3.11
C TYR A 30 8.49 7.88 -4.13
N ASP A 31 8.14 6.64 -3.81
CA ASP A 31 6.99 5.97 -4.40
C ASP A 31 5.79 6.20 -3.49
N PHE A 32 4.68 6.66 -4.05
CA PHE A 32 3.41 6.80 -3.35
C PHE A 32 2.37 5.84 -3.89
N ARG A 33 1.45 5.41 -3.01
CA ARG A 33 0.25 4.67 -3.38
C ARG A 33 -0.88 5.00 -2.42
N PHE A 34 -2.11 4.85 -2.88
CA PHE A 34 -3.28 4.97 -2.02
C PHE A 34 -3.79 3.57 -1.65
N ASN A 35 -3.69 3.22 -0.37
CA ASN A 35 -4.19 1.96 0.16
C ASN A 35 -5.72 2.00 0.21
N THR A 36 -6.36 1.23 -0.66
CA THR A 36 -7.83 1.17 -0.78
C THR A 36 -8.52 0.46 0.39
N VAL A 37 -7.82 -0.41 1.12
CA VAL A 37 -8.37 -1.13 2.28
C VAL A 37 -8.38 -0.23 3.52
N LYS A 38 -7.31 0.55 3.73
CA LYS A 38 -7.20 1.47 4.87
C LYS A 38 -7.68 2.90 4.55
N SER A 39 -7.99 3.18 3.30
CA SER A 39 -8.32 4.51 2.77
C SER A 39 -7.28 5.57 3.14
N LYS A 40 -6.00 5.26 2.97
CA LYS A 40 -4.88 6.14 3.36
C LYS A 40 -3.73 6.10 2.35
N PRO A 41 -3.03 7.22 2.13
CA PRO A 41 -1.79 7.22 1.38
C PRO A 41 -0.67 6.50 2.14
N GLU A 42 0.15 5.77 1.40
CA GLU A 42 1.36 5.10 1.86
C GLU A 42 2.53 5.51 0.97
N PHE A 43 3.73 5.49 1.52
CA PHE A 43 4.94 5.86 0.78
C PHE A 43 6.13 4.97 1.14
N ARG A 44 7.15 5.02 0.28
CA ARG A 44 8.50 4.52 0.58
C ARG A 44 9.54 5.34 -0.20
N PRO A 45 10.80 5.38 0.23
CA PRO A 45 11.89 5.93 -0.58
C PRO A 45 12.05 5.16 -1.90
N LYS A 46 12.23 5.87 -3.02
CA LYS A 46 12.26 5.29 -4.38
C LYS A 46 13.43 4.34 -4.62
N ASN A 47 14.58 4.60 -3.99
CA ASN A 47 15.82 3.84 -4.16
C ASN A 47 16.08 2.84 -3.02
N GLY A 48 15.09 2.59 -2.16
CA GLY A 48 15.24 1.71 -1.01
C GLY A 48 14.40 0.46 -1.10
N ASN A 49 14.92 -0.66 -0.61
CA ASN A 49 14.11 -1.86 -0.38
C ASN A 49 13.33 -1.74 0.94
N HIS A 50 12.47 -0.72 1.03
CA HIS A 50 11.62 -0.50 2.18
C HIS A 50 10.17 -0.88 1.85
N PRO A 51 9.44 -1.49 2.81
CA PRO A 51 8.01 -1.66 2.67
C PRO A 51 7.33 -0.30 2.65
N PHE A 52 6.17 -0.22 2.00
CA PHE A 52 5.30 0.95 2.08
C PHE A 52 4.81 1.13 3.52
N SER A 53 4.92 2.36 4.03
CA SER A 53 4.41 2.77 5.34
C SER A 53 3.32 3.84 5.17
N PRO A 54 2.34 3.92 6.09
CA PRO A 54 1.31 4.95 6.04
C PRO A 54 1.94 6.35 6.19
N VAL A 55 1.44 7.32 5.41
CA VAL A 55 1.85 8.71 5.56
C VAL A 55 1.26 9.27 6.85
N THR A 56 2.12 9.68 7.78
CA THR A 56 1.72 10.29 9.05
C THR A 56 1.76 11.82 8.97
N LYS A 57 1.25 12.48 10.01
CA LYS A 57 1.41 13.95 10.16
C LYS A 57 2.88 14.36 10.24
N PHE A 58 3.73 13.53 10.83
CA PHE A 58 5.16 13.78 10.92
C PHE A 58 5.81 13.75 9.54
N ASP A 59 5.42 12.80 8.69
CA ASP A 59 5.92 12.68 7.31
C ASP A 59 5.50 13.88 6.47
N LEU A 60 4.22 14.30 6.54
CA LEU A 60 3.74 15.50 5.85
C LEU A 60 4.54 16.76 6.23
N ASN A 61 4.84 16.94 7.52
CA ASN A 61 5.67 18.04 8.00
C ASN A 61 7.10 17.94 7.49
N SER A 62 7.63 16.72 7.38
CA SER A 62 8.97 16.46 6.85
C SER A 62 9.05 16.78 5.36
N PHE A 63 8.09 16.31 4.55
CA PHE A 63 8.00 16.65 3.12
C PHE A 63 7.92 18.15 2.90
N LYS A 64 7.06 18.84 3.65
CA LYS A 64 6.95 20.31 3.62
C LYS A 64 8.30 20.97 3.87
N ARG A 65 8.98 20.60 4.97
CA ARG A 65 10.27 21.20 5.37
C ARG A 65 11.36 20.95 4.34
N GLU A 66 11.37 19.77 3.73
CA GLU A 66 12.36 19.42 2.72
C GLU A 66 12.14 20.17 1.39
N MET A 67 10.90 20.30 0.92
CA MET A 67 10.59 21.10 -0.27
C MET A 67 10.95 22.57 -0.10
N ASP A 68 10.67 23.15 1.07
CA ASP A 68 11.04 24.53 1.40
C ASP A 68 12.56 24.70 1.37
N ARG A 69 13.30 23.75 1.96
CA ARG A 69 14.78 23.78 1.95
C ARG A 69 15.39 23.60 0.57
N THR A 70 14.87 22.68 -0.24
CA THR A 70 15.53 22.27 -1.49
C THR A 70 15.07 23.09 -2.69
N MET A 71 13.81 23.49 -2.73
CA MET A 71 13.21 24.19 -3.88
C MET A 71 12.75 25.61 -3.54
N GLY A 72 12.78 26.02 -2.26
CA GLY A 72 12.24 27.31 -1.83
C GLY A 72 10.70 27.38 -1.91
N ILE A 73 10.01 26.24 -1.96
CA ILE A 73 8.56 26.18 -2.11
C ILE A 73 7.91 26.00 -0.74
N SER A 74 7.34 27.09 -0.21
CA SER A 74 6.51 27.03 0.99
C SER A 74 5.11 26.50 0.67
N THR A 75 4.73 25.36 1.25
CA THR A 75 3.39 24.74 1.10
C THR A 75 2.81 24.33 2.44
N SER A 76 1.49 24.13 2.53
CA SER A 76 0.85 23.60 3.74
C SER A 76 0.91 22.07 3.76
N SER A 77 0.90 21.48 4.96
CA SER A 77 0.77 20.02 5.10
C SER A 77 -0.53 19.49 4.52
N ASP A 78 -1.59 20.31 4.52
CA ASP A 78 -2.89 19.93 3.96
C ASP A 78 -2.88 19.93 2.43
N ASN A 79 -2.15 20.85 1.78
CA ASN A 79 -1.95 20.79 0.33
C ASN A 79 -1.19 19.51 -0.06
N VAL A 80 -0.13 19.17 0.67
CA VAL A 80 0.61 17.90 0.46
C VAL A 80 -0.30 16.69 0.67
N ARG A 81 -1.08 16.66 1.75
CA ARG A 81 -2.06 15.58 1.97
C ARG A 81 -3.05 15.47 0.81
N THR A 82 -3.60 16.60 0.36
CA THR A 82 -4.58 16.65 -0.74
C THR A 82 -4.01 16.06 -2.02
N ILE A 83 -2.77 16.39 -2.36
CA ILE A 83 -2.06 15.79 -3.50
C ILE A 83 -1.91 14.28 -3.28
N LEU A 84 -1.43 13.83 -2.11
CA LEU A 84 -1.24 12.41 -1.85
C LEU A 84 -2.55 11.60 -1.82
N GLU A 85 -3.69 12.24 -1.54
CA GLU A 85 -5.03 11.65 -1.55
C GLU A 85 -5.73 11.77 -2.92
N SER A 86 -5.06 12.32 -3.94
CA SER A 86 -5.56 12.43 -5.32
C SER A 86 -5.05 11.30 -6.23
N ASP A 87 -5.39 11.41 -7.52
CA ASP A 87 -4.86 10.59 -8.62
C ASP A 87 -3.34 10.63 -8.78
N PHE A 88 -2.64 11.55 -8.11
CA PHE A 88 -1.19 11.52 -7.96
C PHE A 88 -0.70 10.21 -7.33
N SER A 89 -1.46 9.64 -6.38
CA SER A 89 -1.16 8.36 -5.75
C SER A 89 -2.01 7.24 -6.37
N PRO A 90 -1.41 6.29 -7.10
CA PRO A 90 -2.15 5.16 -7.67
C PRO A 90 -2.86 4.36 -6.59
N LYS A 91 -4.15 4.06 -6.80
CA LYS A 91 -4.94 3.22 -5.90
C LYS A 91 -4.49 1.77 -5.99
N ILE A 92 -4.15 1.19 -4.84
CA ILE A 92 -3.69 -0.20 -4.72
C ILE A 92 -4.51 -0.92 -3.65
N HIS A 93 -4.87 -2.16 -3.93
CA HIS A 93 -5.40 -3.10 -2.95
C HIS A 93 -4.24 -3.94 -2.39
N PRO A 94 -3.69 -3.61 -1.21
CA PRO A 94 -2.44 -4.20 -0.73
C PRO A 94 -2.51 -5.72 -0.56
N VAL A 95 -3.68 -6.26 -0.20
CA VAL A 95 -3.88 -7.71 -0.06
C VAL A 95 -3.79 -8.40 -1.43
N ARG A 96 -4.53 -7.93 -2.44
CA ARG A 96 -4.45 -8.45 -3.82
C ARG A 96 -3.02 -8.36 -4.37
N GLU A 97 -2.36 -7.23 -4.15
CA GLU A 97 -0.98 -7.03 -4.59
C GLU A 97 -0.02 -8.03 -3.93
N TYR A 98 -0.16 -8.27 -2.62
CA TYR A 98 0.63 -9.28 -1.91
C TYR A 98 0.46 -10.66 -2.55
N PHE A 99 -0.78 -11.12 -2.73
CA PHE A 99 -1.04 -12.44 -3.34
C PHE A 99 -0.53 -12.54 -4.78
N ASN A 100 -0.66 -11.48 -5.58
CA ASN A 100 -0.16 -11.45 -6.96
C ASN A 100 1.38 -11.50 -7.07
N ARG A 101 2.10 -11.09 -6.02
CA ARG A 101 3.57 -11.12 -5.97
C ARG A 101 4.13 -12.43 -5.45
N LEU A 102 3.31 -13.27 -4.82
CA LEU A 102 3.78 -14.56 -4.31
C LEU A 102 4.24 -15.44 -5.47
N PRO A 103 5.34 -16.20 -5.30
CA PRO A 103 5.72 -17.19 -6.29
C PRO A 103 4.59 -18.20 -6.45
N ARG A 104 4.40 -18.70 -7.69
CA ARG A 104 3.51 -19.83 -7.90
C ARG A 104 4.11 -21.05 -7.23
N LEU A 105 3.43 -21.54 -6.21
CA LEU A 105 3.80 -22.76 -5.52
C LEU A 105 3.11 -23.94 -6.19
N ASP A 106 3.88 -24.99 -6.42
CA ASP A 106 3.32 -26.29 -6.77
C ASP A 106 2.83 -26.97 -5.48
N PRO A 107 1.51 -27.20 -5.34
CA PRO A 107 0.94 -27.80 -4.14
C PRO A 107 1.42 -29.23 -3.89
N ASP A 108 1.74 -29.99 -4.95
CA ASP A 108 2.18 -31.38 -4.87
C ASP A 108 3.64 -31.49 -4.40
N ILE A 109 4.45 -30.47 -4.71
CA ILE A 109 5.87 -30.42 -4.31
C ILE A 109 6.03 -29.80 -2.93
N SER A 110 5.30 -28.73 -2.64
CA SER A 110 5.58 -27.89 -1.47
C SER A 110 5.02 -28.47 -0.16
N ASN A 111 3.90 -29.18 -0.24
CA ASN A 111 3.20 -29.83 0.87
C ASN A 111 2.98 -28.93 2.13
N TYR A 112 3.02 -27.60 1.98
CA TYR A 112 2.98 -26.66 3.11
C TYR A 112 1.66 -26.73 3.88
N THR A 113 0.53 -26.91 3.19
CA THR A 113 -0.77 -27.01 3.85
C THR A 113 -0.90 -28.30 4.68
N TRP A 114 -0.31 -29.41 4.21
CA TRP A 114 -0.22 -30.63 5.01
C TRP A 114 0.70 -30.45 6.21
N GLN A 115 1.87 -29.83 6.04
CA GLN A 115 2.78 -29.55 7.16
C GLN A 115 2.07 -28.70 8.23
N LEU A 116 1.35 -27.66 7.80
CA LEU A 116 0.51 -26.86 8.69
C LEU A 116 -0.56 -27.71 9.39
N SER A 117 -1.24 -28.61 8.67
CA SER A 117 -2.27 -29.47 9.27
C SER A 117 -1.73 -30.37 10.36
N GLN A 118 -0.45 -30.78 10.29
CA GLN A 118 0.21 -31.59 11.32
C GLN A 118 0.55 -30.81 12.60
N THR A 119 0.50 -29.47 12.58
CA THR A 119 0.82 -28.66 13.77
C THR A 119 -0.29 -28.63 14.82
N VAL A 120 -1.49 -29.11 14.47
CA VAL A 120 -2.67 -29.10 15.34
C VAL A 120 -3.21 -30.52 15.50
N ARG A 121 -3.51 -30.91 16.74
CA ARG A 121 -4.26 -32.15 17.01
C ARG A 121 -5.75 -31.85 16.99
N VAL A 122 -6.51 -32.66 16.26
CA VAL A 122 -7.96 -32.54 16.16
C VAL A 122 -8.64 -33.86 16.52
N ALA A 123 -9.88 -33.79 17.00
CA ALA A 123 -10.64 -34.99 17.38
C ALA A 123 -11.04 -35.86 16.17
N ASN A 124 -11.22 -35.25 14.99
CA ASN A 124 -11.57 -35.92 13.75
C ASN A 124 -10.50 -35.61 12.69
N SER A 125 -9.43 -36.40 12.68
CA SER A 125 -8.27 -36.20 11.81
C SER A 125 -8.53 -36.54 10.34
N ASP A 126 -9.48 -37.44 10.07
CA ASP A 126 -9.64 -38.06 8.76
C ASP A 126 -9.98 -37.04 7.66
N LYS A 127 -10.74 -35.99 8.01
CA LYS A 127 -11.12 -34.91 7.08
C LYS A 127 -10.45 -33.58 7.36
N TRP A 128 -9.51 -33.54 8.30
CA TRP A 128 -8.93 -32.29 8.79
C TRP A 128 -8.24 -31.50 7.69
N LEU A 129 -7.35 -32.14 6.93
CA LEU A 129 -6.63 -31.48 5.84
C LEU A 129 -7.58 -30.95 4.78
N GLU A 130 -8.58 -31.74 4.39
CA GLU A 130 -9.58 -31.34 3.39
C GLU A 130 -10.35 -30.08 3.84
N TYR A 131 -10.80 -30.04 5.09
CA TYR A 131 -11.50 -28.88 5.63
C TYR A 131 -10.59 -27.67 5.84
N LEU A 132 -9.34 -27.89 6.25
CA LEU A 132 -8.35 -26.82 6.37
C LEU A 132 -8.09 -26.17 5.01
N VAL A 133 -7.90 -26.97 3.95
CA VAL A 133 -7.72 -26.47 2.57
C VAL A 133 -8.94 -25.66 2.13
N LYS A 134 -10.16 -26.22 2.27
CA LYS A 134 -11.39 -25.50 1.89
C LYS A 134 -11.53 -24.18 2.64
N TRP A 135 -11.23 -24.18 3.93
CA TRP A 135 -11.28 -22.98 4.75
C TRP A 135 -10.25 -21.94 4.30
N LEU A 136 -8.99 -22.32 4.08
CA LEU A 136 -7.94 -21.41 3.59
C LEU A 136 -8.29 -20.81 2.23
N VAL A 137 -8.77 -21.62 1.28
CA VAL A 137 -9.24 -21.15 -0.03
C VAL A 137 -10.38 -20.14 0.15
N GLY A 138 -11.35 -20.44 1.02
CA GLY A 138 -12.44 -19.53 1.34
C GLY A 138 -11.95 -18.20 1.95
N VAL A 139 -10.98 -18.23 2.86
CA VAL A 139 -10.38 -17.01 3.45
C VAL A 139 -9.74 -16.14 2.37
N VAL A 140 -8.93 -16.74 1.48
CA VAL A 140 -8.26 -16.00 0.40
C VAL A 140 -9.30 -15.45 -0.58
N ALA A 141 -10.30 -16.25 -0.96
CA ALA A 141 -11.38 -15.79 -1.85
C ALA A 141 -12.14 -14.59 -1.25
N ASN A 142 -12.48 -14.64 0.04
CA ASN A 142 -13.09 -13.51 0.75
C ASN A 142 -12.20 -12.26 0.76
N ALA A 143 -10.88 -12.43 0.88
CA ALA A 143 -9.94 -11.31 0.92
C ALA A 143 -9.68 -10.68 -0.46
N LEU A 144 -9.93 -11.42 -1.54
CA LEU A 144 -9.69 -10.98 -2.91
C LEU A 144 -10.95 -10.50 -3.63
N HIS A 145 -12.13 -11.00 -3.28
CA HIS A 145 -13.40 -10.68 -3.93
C HIS A 145 -14.31 -9.84 -3.04
N ASP A 146 -14.78 -8.71 -3.57
CA ASP A 146 -15.64 -7.77 -2.84
C ASP A 146 -17.13 -8.17 -2.88
N VAL A 147 -17.47 -9.27 -3.56
CA VAL A 147 -18.85 -9.70 -3.82
C VAL A 147 -19.08 -11.10 -3.29
N GLY A 148 -20.15 -11.24 -2.51
CA GLY A 148 -20.57 -12.50 -1.90
C GLY A 148 -19.77 -12.86 -0.65
N CYS A 149 -20.36 -13.72 0.18
CA CYS A 149 -19.65 -14.36 1.28
C CYS A 149 -19.08 -15.68 0.75
N GLN A 150 -17.76 -15.76 0.58
CA GLN A 150 -17.05 -16.96 0.11
C GLN A 150 -16.63 -17.87 1.27
N ASN A 151 -16.52 -17.34 2.49
CA ASN A 151 -16.25 -18.10 3.71
C ASN A 151 -17.15 -17.66 4.87
N HIS A 152 -17.91 -18.62 5.39
CA HIS A 152 -18.94 -18.48 6.42
C HIS A 152 -18.51 -19.21 7.71
N THR A 153 -17.26 -19.68 7.75
CA THR A 153 -16.74 -20.58 8.77
C THR A 153 -15.56 -19.94 9.49
N CYS A 154 -15.54 -20.04 10.81
CA CYS A 154 -14.43 -19.60 11.64
C CYS A 154 -13.71 -20.83 12.22
N LEU A 155 -12.39 -20.89 12.11
CA LEU A 155 -11.59 -21.88 12.83
C LEU A 155 -11.33 -21.37 14.25
N VAL A 156 -11.76 -22.14 15.24
CA VAL A 156 -11.52 -21.85 16.66
C VAL A 156 -10.40 -22.75 17.16
N LEU A 157 -9.28 -22.15 17.58
CA LEU A 157 -8.16 -22.87 18.17
C LEU A 157 -8.30 -22.93 19.70
N THR A 158 -8.31 -24.13 20.26
CA THR A 158 -8.42 -24.36 21.72
C THR A 158 -7.15 -24.99 22.27
N GLY A 159 -6.79 -24.66 23.50
CA GLY A 159 -5.62 -25.21 24.21
C GLY A 159 -5.51 -24.65 25.62
N GLU A 160 -4.52 -25.06 26.40
CA GLU A 160 -4.26 -24.53 27.75
C GLU A 160 -3.80 -23.05 27.69
N GLN A 161 -3.93 -22.29 28.78
CA GLN A 161 -3.40 -20.92 28.84
C GLN A 161 -1.88 -20.91 28.67
N GLY A 162 -1.32 -19.86 28.05
CA GLY A 162 0.14 -19.70 27.87
C GLY A 162 0.76 -20.39 26.66
N ARG A 163 -0.03 -20.98 25.76
CA ARG A 163 0.43 -21.72 24.55
C ARG A 163 0.43 -20.89 23.25
N PHE A 164 0.61 -19.57 23.32
CA PHE A 164 0.64 -18.68 22.12
C PHE A 164 -0.59 -18.80 21.18
N LYS A 165 -1.79 -19.03 21.73
CA LYS A 165 -3.02 -19.12 20.91
C LYS A 165 -3.42 -17.79 20.23
N THR A 166 -2.89 -16.66 20.70
CA THR A 166 -3.27 -15.31 20.29
C THR A 166 -2.04 -14.44 19.99
N THR A 167 -0.84 -14.99 20.04
CA THR A 167 0.43 -14.27 19.88
C THR A 167 1.21 -14.92 18.75
#